data_AF-A0A0H4VDE3-F1
#
_entry.id   AF-A0A0H4VDE3-F1
#
_cell.length_a   1.000
_cell.length_b   1.000
_cell.length_c   1.000
_cell.angle_alpha   90.00
_cell.angle_beta   90.00
_cell.angle_gamma   90.00
#
_symmetry.space_group_name_H-M   'P 1'
#
loop_
_entity.id
_entity.type
_entity.pdbx_description
1 polymer ?
#
loop_
_entity_poly.entity_id
_entity_poly.type
_entity_poly.pdbx_seq_one_letter_code
_entity_poly.pdbx_strand_id
1 'polypeptide(L)'
;MACCPAHDDRTPSLGVSLGRHAILFHCFAGCDQQAVLSALAGEGFGAATLFTGSKNTDHSEPNRSRKPSAAALRIWREADPLRASPAKAYLESRGLLAASPALRFHPRTPLGPKGRTRFLPAMIAAVSLDEGPIAIHRTFLSQQSPAKAAFDKPKRALGSLGEAAVRLFAPAAGRLGLAEGIESAMSAYALTGIPCWATLGNERFGLVTIPESVTELHLFVDNDAGGELAATRGLAAYAWDGRTIQVRKPRSSDTDWNDELLAWLRRKTAR
;
A
#
# COMPACT_ATOMS: atom_id res chain seq x y z
N MET A 1 21.85 12.56 -16.42
CA MET A 1 21.49 11.13 -16.46
C MET A 1 22.58 10.39 -17.20
N ALA A 2 22.86 9.15 -16.82
CA ALA A 2 23.90 8.31 -17.41
C ALA A 2 23.35 6.89 -17.68
N CYS A 3 24.10 6.09 -18.43
CA CYS A 3 23.89 4.65 -18.52
C CYS A 3 24.15 4.00 -17.15
N CYS A 4 23.36 2.99 -16.79
CA CYS A 4 23.48 2.32 -15.51
C CYS A 4 24.59 1.27 -15.57
N PRO A 5 25.61 1.32 -14.70
CA PRO A 5 26.71 0.36 -14.77
C PRO A 5 26.31 -1.07 -14.33
N ALA A 6 25.13 -1.24 -13.75
CA ALA A 6 24.63 -2.53 -13.27
C ALA A 6 23.90 -3.37 -14.34
N HIS A 7 23.71 -2.85 -15.56
CA HIS A 7 23.20 -3.61 -16.71
C HIS A 7 23.60 -2.93 -18.02
N ASP A 8 23.49 -3.65 -19.14
CA ASP A 8 23.69 -3.05 -20.46
C ASP A 8 22.47 -2.22 -20.87
N ASP A 9 22.54 -0.90 -20.75
CA ASP A 9 21.59 0.03 -21.35
C ASP A 9 22.19 0.88 -22.48
N ARG A 10 21.44 1.01 -23.57
CA ARG A 10 21.77 1.92 -24.70
C ARG A 10 21.12 3.30 -24.58
N THR A 11 20.28 3.49 -23.55
CA THR A 11 19.58 4.74 -23.25
C THR A 11 19.76 5.08 -21.77
N PRO A 12 20.15 6.32 -21.40
CA PRO A 12 20.47 6.67 -20.01
C PRO A 12 19.34 6.37 -19.02
N SER A 13 19.57 5.40 -18.12
CA SER A 13 18.59 4.97 -17.11
C SER A 13 18.98 5.31 -15.66
N LEU A 14 20.18 5.86 -15.43
CA LEU A 14 20.69 6.21 -14.11
C LEU A 14 20.54 7.72 -13.81
N GLY A 15 19.77 8.02 -12.77
CA GLY A 15 19.72 9.33 -12.12
C GLY A 15 20.81 9.46 -11.06
N VAL A 16 21.58 10.55 -11.13
CA VAL A 16 22.60 10.92 -10.13
C VAL A 16 22.19 12.25 -9.52
N SER A 17 22.13 12.34 -8.20
CA SER A 17 21.82 13.57 -7.48
C SER A 17 22.69 13.75 -6.25
N LEU A 18 23.00 15.00 -5.92
CA LEU A 18 23.79 15.34 -4.74
C LEU A 18 22.89 15.44 -3.51
N GLY A 19 23.12 14.61 -2.51
CA GLY A 19 22.58 14.73 -1.16
C GLY A 19 23.52 15.54 -0.25
N ARG A 20 23.05 15.91 0.94
CA ARG A 20 23.83 16.71 1.91
C ARG A 20 25.14 16.06 2.37
N HIS A 21 25.21 14.73 2.37
CA HIS A 21 26.36 13.95 2.87
C HIS A 21 26.73 12.76 1.96
N ALA A 22 26.12 12.68 0.77
CA ALA A 22 26.17 11.49 -0.07
C ALA A 22 25.79 11.80 -1.52
N ILE A 23 26.35 11.07 -2.48
CA ILE A 23 25.82 11.02 -3.84
C ILE A 23 24.73 9.94 -3.91
N LEU A 24 23.56 10.30 -4.43
CA LEU A 24 22.41 9.42 -4.55
C LEU A 24 22.25 8.93 -5.98
N PHE A 25 22.05 7.61 -6.12
CA PHE A 25 21.86 6.93 -7.39
C PHE A 25 20.47 6.29 -7.45
N HIS A 26 19.79 6.42 -8.58
CA HIS A 26 18.53 5.74 -8.83
C HIS A 26 18.45 5.24 -10.27
N CYS A 27 18.31 3.92 -10.43
CA CYS A 27 18.11 3.29 -11.73
C CYS A 27 16.61 3.24 -12.05
N PHE A 28 16.18 3.91 -13.12
CA PHE A 28 14.80 3.89 -13.58
C PHE A 28 14.44 2.62 -14.37
N ALA A 29 15.44 1.78 -14.71
CA ALA A 29 15.26 0.50 -15.39
C ALA A 29 15.14 -0.71 -14.43
N GLY A 30 15.19 -0.48 -13.11
CA GLY A 30 14.84 -1.50 -12.12
C GLY A 30 16.00 -2.16 -11.37
N CYS A 31 17.24 -1.72 -11.55
CA CYS A 31 18.34 -2.17 -10.69
C CYS A 31 18.12 -1.68 -9.25
N ASP A 32 18.34 -2.58 -8.28
CA ASP A 32 18.41 -2.15 -6.89
C ASP A 32 19.67 -1.32 -6.63
N GLN A 33 19.66 -0.61 -5.51
CA GLN A 33 20.73 0.31 -5.14
C GLN A 33 22.05 -0.42 -4.87
N GLN A 34 22.02 -1.67 -4.39
CA GLN A 34 23.21 -2.44 -4.08
C GLN A 34 23.92 -2.89 -5.35
N ALA A 35 23.18 -3.31 -6.38
CA ALA A 35 23.72 -3.66 -7.68
C ALA A 35 24.40 -2.45 -8.35
N VAL A 36 23.77 -1.28 -8.30
CA VAL A 36 24.35 -0.03 -8.84
C VAL A 36 25.63 0.36 -8.09
N LEU A 37 25.63 0.31 -6.76
CA LEU A 37 26.80 0.64 -5.96
C LEU A 37 27.95 -0.38 -6.15
N SER A 38 27.62 -1.67 -6.32
CA SER A 38 28.62 -2.72 -6.55
C SER A 38 29.28 -2.57 -7.92
N ALA A 39 28.51 -2.23 -8.95
CA ALA A 39 29.05 -1.96 -10.29
C ALA A 39 29.93 -0.70 -10.29
N LEU A 40 29.50 0.38 -9.63
CA LEU A 40 30.31 1.60 -9.45
C LEU A 40 31.61 1.34 -8.68
N ALA A 41 31.57 0.47 -7.67
CA ALA A 41 32.76 0.06 -6.94
C ALA A 41 33.73 -0.73 -7.83
N GLY A 42 33.21 -1.59 -8.73
CA GLY A 42 34.00 -2.28 -9.76
C GLY A 42 34.69 -1.34 -10.76
N GLU A 43 34.08 -0.19 -11.04
CA GLU A 43 34.61 0.90 -11.87
C GLU A 43 35.55 1.86 -11.09
N GLY A 44 35.87 1.55 -9.82
CA GLY A 44 36.80 2.34 -8.99
C GLY A 44 36.17 3.45 -8.14
N PHE A 45 34.84 3.60 -8.16
CA PHE A 45 34.11 4.56 -7.30
C PHE A 45 33.68 3.90 -5.99
N GLY A 46 34.62 3.73 -5.07
CA GLY A 46 34.36 3.14 -3.76
C GLY A 46 33.45 3.98 -2.85
N ALA A 47 32.83 3.36 -1.85
CA ALA A 47 31.97 4.05 -0.89
C ALA A 47 32.66 5.24 -0.20
N ALA A 48 33.97 5.15 0.07
CA ALA A 48 34.74 6.24 0.68
C ALA A 48 34.84 7.51 -0.21
N THR A 49 34.72 7.36 -1.53
CA THR A 49 34.67 8.48 -2.48
C THR A 49 33.26 9.03 -2.71
N LEU A 50 32.23 8.22 -2.47
CA LEU A 50 30.82 8.59 -2.67
C LEU A 50 30.15 9.16 -1.40
N PHE A 51 30.75 8.90 -0.24
CA PHE A 51 30.26 9.28 1.08
C PHE A 51 31.42 9.90 1.90
N THR A 52 31.35 11.21 2.15
CA THR A 52 32.30 11.90 3.03
C THR A 52 31.95 11.62 4.49
N GLY A 53 32.46 10.49 5.01
CA GLY A 53 32.32 10.09 6.42
C GLY A 53 32.77 8.65 6.63
N SER A 54 34.01 8.46 7.09
CA SER A 54 34.65 7.15 7.24
C SER A 54 34.16 6.40 8.49
N LYS A 55 33.94 5.09 8.29
CA LYS A 55 34.04 3.99 9.26
C LYS A 55 33.15 4.08 10.51
N ASN A 56 31.98 3.48 10.40
CA ASN A 56 31.61 2.46 11.38
C ASN A 56 30.92 1.29 10.66
N THR A 57 31.54 0.12 10.76
CA THR A 57 30.87 -1.17 10.61
C THR A 57 29.88 -1.26 11.76
N ASP A 58 28.71 -0.68 11.55
CA ASP A 58 27.54 -1.03 12.33
C ASP A 58 26.61 -1.73 11.36
N HIS A 59 26.07 -2.87 11.78
CA HIS A 59 24.97 -3.52 11.08
C HIS A 59 23.77 -2.56 11.13
N SER A 60 23.75 -1.58 10.23
CA SER A 60 22.66 -0.64 10.11
C SER A 60 21.51 -1.38 9.45
N GLU A 61 20.63 -1.90 10.31
CA GLU A 61 19.24 -2.22 10.02
C GLU A 61 18.65 -1.25 8.99
N PRO A 62 17.76 -1.71 8.09
CA PRO A 62 17.09 -0.82 7.15
C PRO A 62 16.05 0.02 7.90
N ASN A 63 16.49 1.00 8.69
CA ASN A 63 15.66 2.10 9.15
C ASN A 63 15.41 3.06 7.96
N ARG A 64 14.65 2.58 6.96
CA ARG A 64 13.93 3.45 6.04
C ARG A 64 12.91 4.20 6.90
N SER A 65 13.36 5.33 7.41
CA SER A 65 12.71 6.09 8.48
C SER A 65 11.19 6.04 8.40
N ARG A 66 10.55 5.57 9.50
CA ARG A 66 9.12 5.62 9.83
C ARG A 66 8.54 7.05 9.86
N LYS A 67 9.18 8.03 9.22
CA LYS A 67 8.85 9.44 9.31
C LYS A 67 7.53 9.70 8.56
N PRO A 68 6.52 10.24 9.25
CA PRO A 68 5.26 10.61 8.60
C PRO A 68 5.49 11.56 7.44
N SER A 69 4.86 11.27 6.29
CA SER A 69 4.96 12.10 5.11
C SER A 69 4.15 13.39 5.29
N ALA A 70 4.82 14.52 5.50
CA ALA A 70 4.17 15.81 5.68
C ALA A 70 3.20 16.17 4.52
N ALA A 71 3.53 15.76 3.30
CA ALA A 71 2.64 15.96 2.15
C ALA A 71 1.38 15.08 2.21
N ALA A 72 1.52 13.81 2.61
CA ALA A 72 0.40 12.90 2.81
C ALA A 72 -0.53 13.40 3.93
N LEU A 73 0.04 13.79 5.07
CA LEU A 73 -0.72 14.28 6.22
C LEU A 73 -1.44 15.61 5.95
N ARG A 74 -0.88 16.45 5.09
CA ARG A 74 -1.58 17.66 4.64
C ARG A 74 -2.84 17.30 3.86
N ILE A 75 -2.71 16.44 2.85
CA ILE A 75 -3.85 15.98 2.04
C ILE A 75 -4.89 15.27 2.92
N TRP A 76 -4.46 14.45 3.88
CA TRP A 76 -5.36 13.78 4.82
C TRP A 76 -6.19 14.78 5.64
N ARG A 77 -5.55 15.85 6.14
CA ARG A 77 -6.22 16.90 6.93
C ARG A 77 -7.17 17.76 6.09
N GLU A 78 -6.80 18.04 4.84
CA GLU A 78 -7.61 18.80 3.88
C GLU A 78 -8.76 17.97 3.29
N ALA A 79 -8.73 16.64 3.43
CA ALA A 79 -9.78 15.76 2.92
C ALA A 79 -11.02 15.76 3.84
N ASP A 80 -12.18 15.72 3.21
CA ASP A 80 -13.49 15.70 3.87
C ASP A 80 -13.94 14.28 4.21
N PRO A 81 -14.85 14.10 5.19
CA PRO A 81 -15.54 12.83 5.38
C PRO A 81 -16.21 12.35 4.08
N LEU A 82 -16.38 11.03 3.90
CA LEU A 82 -16.97 10.45 2.67
C LEU A 82 -18.42 10.89 2.38
N ARG A 83 -19.14 11.51 3.32
CA ARG A 83 -20.58 11.80 3.18
C ARG A 83 -20.85 12.66 1.94
N ALA A 84 -21.86 12.29 1.17
CA ALA A 84 -22.28 12.99 -0.06
C ALA A 84 -21.12 13.27 -1.05
N SER A 85 -20.22 12.29 -1.24
CA SER A 85 -19.06 12.43 -2.13
C SER A 85 -19.03 11.41 -3.28
N PRO A 86 -18.29 11.68 -4.38
CA PRO A 86 -18.00 10.69 -5.41
C PRO A 86 -17.34 9.41 -4.87
N ALA A 87 -16.57 9.51 -3.79
CA ALA A 87 -15.97 8.32 -3.16
C ALA A 87 -17.02 7.42 -2.50
N LYS A 88 -18.06 8.01 -1.88
CA LYS A 88 -19.20 7.24 -1.38
C LYS A 88 -19.95 6.56 -2.52
N ALA A 89 -20.28 7.28 -3.58
CA ALA A 89 -20.96 6.72 -4.74
C ALA A 89 -20.17 5.57 -5.39
N TYR A 90 -18.83 5.71 -5.44
CA TYR A 90 -17.94 4.64 -5.90
C TYR A 90 -17.97 3.41 -4.98
N LEU A 91 -17.95 3.57 -3.65
CA LEU A 91 -18.05 2.42 -2.74
C LEU A 91 -19.43 1.75 -2.83
N GLU A 92 -20.50 2.54 -2.91
CA GLU A 92 -21.88 2.04 -3.06
C GLU A 92 -22.05 1.26 -4.37
N SER A 93 -21.46 1.71 -5.48
CA SER A 93 -21.48 0.97 -6.75
C SER A 93 -20.75 -0.37 -6.69
N ARG A 94 -19.87 -0.55 -5.70
CA ARG A 94 -19.16 -1.80 -5.38
C ARG A 94 -19.85 -2.61 -4.27
N GLY A 95 -21.06 -2.25 -3.88
CA GLY A 95 -21.83 -2.93 -2.82
C GLY A 95 -21.32 -2.64 -1.39
N LEU A 96 -20.45 -1.65 -1.22
CA LEU A 96 -19.78 -1.33 0.05
C LEU A 96 -20.49 -0.17 0.74
N LEU A 97 -21.33 -0.49 1.73
CA LEU A 97 -22.14 0.50 2.46
C LEU A 97 -21.54 0.90 3.81
N ALA A 98 -20.58 0.12 4.33
CA ALA A 98 -19.96 0.41 5.60
C ALA A 98 -19.10 1.69 5.52
N ALA A 99 -19.25 2.58 6.49
CA ALA A 99 -18.38 3.74 6.63
C ALA A 99 -17.15 3.39 7.48
N SER A 100 -16.00 3.94 7.13
CA SER A 100 -14.79 3.87 7.95
C SER A 100 -14.18 5.27 8.11
N PRO A 101 -13.78 5.67 9.32
CA PRO A 101 -13.08 6.94 9.55
C PRO A 101 -11.68 6.95 8.93
N ALA A 102 -11.13 5.78 8.54
CA ALA A 102 -9.87 5.67 7.81
C ALA A 102 -10.01 6.12 6.34
N LEU A 103 -11.23 6.37 5.86
CA LEU A 103 -11.51 6.82 4.50
C LEU A 103 -12.11 8.24 4.48
N ARG A 104 -11.61 9.04 3.55
CA ARG A 104 -12.01 10.43 3.29
C ARG A 104 -12.10 10.67 1.78
N PHE A 105 -12.63 11.82 1.40
CA PHE A 105 -12.71 12.28 0.02
C PHE A 105 -11.96 13.60 -0.14
N HIS A 106 -11.21 13.75 -1.23
CA HIS A 106 -10.57 15.01 -1.57
C HIS A 106 -10.84 15.37 -3.05
N PRO A 107 -11.53 16.49 -3.35
CA PRO A 107 -11.99 16.82 -4.70
C PRO A 107 -10.86 17.22 -5.64
N ARG A 108 -9.73 17.72 -5.10
CA ARG A 108 -8.58 18.21 -5.87
C ARG A 108 -7.26 17.59 -5.43
N THR A 109 -7.15 16.26 -5.52
CA THR A 109 -5.96 15.53 -5.08
C THR A 109 -4.82 15.66 -6.10
N PRO A 110 -3.59 16.02 -5.70
CA PRO A 110 -2.48 16.18 -6.62
C PRO A 110 -1.99 14.85 -7.21
N LEU A 111 -1.77 14.85 -8.52
CA LEU A 111 -1.25 13.73 -9.32
C LEU A 111 -0.11 14.21 -10.24
N GLY A 112 1.03 13.54 -10.17
CA GLY A 112 2.20 13.83 -10.99
C GLY A 112 3.21 14.81 -10.34
N PRO A 113 4.35 15.05 -11.01
CA PRO A 113 5.44 15.85 -10.45
C PRO A 113 5.10 17.35 -10.40
N LYS A 114 5.85 18.10 -9.60
CA LYS A 114 5.76 19.57 -9.54
C LYS A 114 5.98 20.17 -10.93
N GLY A 115 5.17 21.17 -11.29
CA GLY A 115 5.19 21.81 -12.61
C GLY A 115 4.36 21.10 -13.69
N ARG A 116 3.93 19.84 -13.46
CA ARG A 116 2.97 19.10 -14.30
C ARG A 116 1.84 18.47 -13.48
N THR A 117 1.62 18.99 -12.27
CA THR A 117 0.64 18.45 -11.33
C THR A 117 -0.77 18.63 -11.87
N ARG A 118 -1.48 17.52 -12.03
CA ARG A 118 -2.92 17.51 -12.28
C ARG A 118 -3.64 17.36 -10.94
N PHE A 119 -4.87 17.84 -10.87
CA PHE A 119 -5.72 17.69 -9.70
C PHE A 119 -6.97 16.92 -10.07
N LEU A 120 -7.22 15.83 -9.36
CA LEU A 120 -8.35 14.93 -9.63
C LEU A 120 -9.06 14.56 -8.32
N PRO A 121 -10.37 14.27 -8.35
CA PRO A 121 -11.05 13.75 -7.18
C PRO A 121 -10.47 12.39 -6.80
N ALA A 122 -10.32 12.13 -5.50
CA ALA A 122 -9.86 10.83 -5.02
C ALA A 122 -10.51 10.47 -3.69
N MET A 123 -10.73 9.17 -3.50
CA MET A 123 -10.86 8.59 -2.17
C MET A 123 -9.47 8.54 -1.53
N ILE A 124 -9.35 9.08 -0.32
CA ILE A 124 -8.12 9.10 0.47
C ILE A 124 -8.28 8.11 1.61
N ALA A 125 -7.37 7.15 1.69
CA ALA A 125 -7.28 6.24 2.82
C ALA A 125 -6.04 6.56 3.65
N ALA A 126 -6.22 6.72 4.97
CA ALA A 126 -5.10 6.84 5.89
C ALA A 126 -4.38 5.50 6.00
N VAL A 127 -3.05 5.54 5.90
CA VAL A 127 -2.19 4.39 6.20
C VAL A 127 -1.51 4.70 7.53
N SER A 128 -1.82 3.89 8.54
CA SER A 128 -1.60 4.23 9.94
C SER A 128 -0.85 3.15 10.70
N LEU A 129 -0.06 3.62 11.66
CA LEU A 129 0.43 2.85 12.81
C LEU A 129 -0.44 3.19 14.03
N ASP A 130 -0.01 2.77 15.22
CA ASP A 130 -0.75 3.02 16.47
C ASP A 130 -0.79 4.51 16.82
N GLU A 131 0.28 5.25 16.51
CA GLU A 131 0.37 6.70 16.67
C GLU A 131 -0.47 7.51 15.67
N GLY A 132 -1.03 6.84 14.65
CA GLY A 132 -1.91 7.45 13.66
C GLY A 132 -1.36 7.40 12.22
N PRO A 133 -1.94 8.22 11.31
CA PRO A 133 -1.57 8.21 9.91
C PRO A 133 -0.12 8.63 9.69
N ILE A 134 0.62 7.88 8.88
CA ILE A 134 1.99 8.21 8.45
C ILE A 134 2.10 8.42 6.93
N ALA A 135 1.14 7.87 6.18
CA ALA A 135 1.05 7.95 4.73
C ALA A 135 -0.42 7.92 4.31
N ILE A 136 -0.67 8.09 3.01
CA ILE A 136 -2.02 7.93 2.44
C ILE A 136 -1.98 7.05 1.21
N HIS A 137 -3.10 6.38 0.95
CA HIS A 137 -3.41 5.76 -0.32
C HIS A 137 -4.50 6.56 -1.02
N ARG A 138 -4.31 6.85 -2.31
CA ARG A 138 -5.23 7.64 -3.12
C ARG A 138 -5.82 6.74 -4.20
N THR A 139 -7.13 6.57 -4.20
CA THR A 139 -7.87 5.98 -5.31
C THR A 139 -8.50 7.10 -6.09
N PHE A 140 -7.90 7.46 -7.23
CA PHE A 140 -8.42 8.51 -8.10
C PHE A 140 -9.72 8.06 -8.78
N LEU A 141 -10.70 8.96 -8.81
CA LEU A 141 -12.06 8.66 -9.24
C LEU A 141 -12.39 9.38 -10.55
N SER A 142 -13.29 8.78 -11.31
CA SER A 142 -13.92 9.41 -12.47
C SER A 142 -14.77 10.61 -12.01
N GLN A 143 -14.79 11.67 -12.81
CA GLN A 143 -15.71 12.79 -12.61
C GLN A 143 -17.10 12.53 -13.20
N GLN A 144 -17.22 11.54 -14.09
CA GLN A 144 -18.41 11.29 -14.89
C GLN A 144 -19.24 10.10 -14.37
N SER A 145 -18.62 9.20 -13.62
CA SER A 145 -19.23 7.95 -13.18
C SER A 145 -18.70 7.50 -11.82
N PRO A 146 -19.44 6.68 -11.06
CA PRO A 146 -18.98 6.11 -9.79
C PRO A 146 -17.97 4.97 -10.02
N ALA A 147 -16.84 5.32 -10.62
CA ALA A 147 -15.77 4.41 -11.03
C ALA A 147 -14.40 5.03 -10.73
N LYS A 148 -13.35 4.20 -10.82
CA LYS A 148 -11.96 4.68 -10.80
C LYS A 148 -11.72 5.58 -12.02
N ALA A 149 -10.79 6.52 -11.89
CA ALA A 149 -10.36 7.36 -13.00
C ALA A 149 -9.76 6.51 -14.14
N ALA A 150 -10.03 6.90 -15.39
CA ALA A 150 -9.61 6.18 -16.58
C ALA A 150 -8.16 6.48 -16.97
N PHE A 151 -7.20 5.99 -16.18
CA PHE A 151 -5.78 6.00 -16.51
C PHE A 151 -5.03 4.85 -15.82
N ASP A 152 -3.82 4.55 -16.28
CA ASP A 152 -3.03 3.44 -15.72
C ASP A 152 -2.69 3.65 -14.24
N LYS A 153 -2.90 2.60 -13.43
CA LYS A 153 -2.66 2.59 -11.97
C LYS A 153 -3.32 3.81 -11.28
N PRO A 154 -4.67 3.85 -11.19
CA PRO A 154 -5.41 4.94 -10.53
C PRO A 154 -5.36 4.87 -9.01
N LYS A 155 -4.71 3.84 -8.45
CA LYS A 155 -4.45 3.64 -7.03
C LYS A 155 -2.98 3.95 -6.72
N ARG A 156 -2.71 4.92 -5.84
CA ARG A 156 -1.34 5.40 -5.58
C ARG A 156 -1.10 5.78 -4.12
N ALA A 157 -0.10 5.15 -3.51
CA ALA A 157 0.43 5.56 -2.21
C ALA A 157 1.17 6.91 -2.28
N LEU A 158 1.21 7.63 -1.16
CA LEU A 158 2.07 8.79 -0.94
C LEU A 158 2.66 8.70 0.48
N GLY A 159 3.99 8.63 0.56
CA GLY A 159 4.70 8.32 1.80
C GLY A 159 5.17 6.87 1.83
N SER A 160 6.11 6.57 2.74
CA SER A 160 6.55 5.20 3.00
C SER A 160 5.49 4.48 3.81
N LEU A 161 5.01 3.35 3.32
CA LEU A 161 3.98 2.59 4.02
C LEU A 161 4.58 1.74 5.16
N GLY A 162 5.83 1.28 5.03
CA GLY A 162 6.50 0.49 6.08
C GLY A 162 5.63 -0.66 6.60
N GLU A 163 5.43 -0.69 7.92
CA GLU A 163 4.60 -1.66 8.65
C GLU A 163 3.13 -1.18 8.82
N ALA A 164 2.80 -0.01 8.27
CA ALA A 164 1.47 0.58 8.39
C ALA A 164 0.47 -0.04 7.40
N ALA A 165 -0.82 0.06 7.75
CA ALA A 165 -1.93 -0.44 6.94
C ALA A 165 -3.10 0.55 6.93
N VAL A 166 -4.05 0.36 6.01
CA VAL A 166 -5.34 1.05 6.10
C VAL A 166 -6.20 0.31 7.11
N ARG A 167 -6.29 0.86 8.33
CA ARG A 167 -6.99 0.25 9.45
C ARG A 167 -8.49 0.57 9.42
N LEU A 168 -9.24 -0.08 8.53
CA LEU A 168 -10.65 0.26 8.25
C LEU A 168 -11.58 0.06 9.45
N PHE A 169 -11.37 -1.03 10.19
CA PHE A 169 -12.16 -1.39 11.36
C PHE A 169 -11.22 -1.79 12.50
N ALA A 170 -11.52 -1.37 13.72
CA ALA A 170 -10.73 -1.76 14.88
C ALA A 170 -10.86 -3.27 15.15
N PRO A 171 -9.79 -3.96 15.57
CA PRO A 171 -9.88 -5.34 16.02
C PRO A 171 -10.97 -5.49 17.09
N ALA A 172 -11.69 -6.62 17.07
CA ALA A 172 -12.78 -6.88 18.00
C ALA A 172 -12.77 -8.33 18.47
N ALA A 173 -12.92 -8.54 19.78
CA ALA A 173 -12.91 -9.87 20.40
C ALA A 173 -11.71 -10.73 19.97
N GLY A 174 -10.51 -10.14 19.94
CA GLY A 174 -9.27 -10.81 19.53
C GLY A 174 -9.14 -11.11 18.03
N ARG A 175 -10.12 -10.69 17.21
CA ARG A 175 -10.15 -10.97 15.77
C ARG A 175 -9.76 -9.77 14.93
N LEU A 176 -8.96 -10.04 13.90
CA LEU A 176 -8.61 -9.10 12.85
C LEU A 176 -8.43 -9.84 11.51
N GLY A 177 -8.82 -9.21 10.42
CA GLY A 177 -8.56 -9.63 9.06
C GLY A 177 -7.52 -8.74 8.36
N LEU A 178 -6.77 -9.31 7.44
CA LEU A 178 -5.96 -8.60 6.45
C LEU A 178 -6.46 -8.94 5.04
N ALA A 179 -6.60 -7.93 4.18
CA ALA A 179 -6.83 -8.12 2.75
C ALA A 179 -5.86 -7.24 1.93
N GLU A 180 -5.69 -7.55 0.65
CA GLU A 180 -4.79 -6.78 -0.23
C GLU A 180 -5.24 -5.32 -0.37
N GLY A 181 -6.50 -5.14 -0.80
CA GLY A 181 -7.08 -3.85 -1.15
C GLY A 181 -8.11 -3.35 -0.14
N ILE A 182 -8.41 -2.05 -0.21
CA ILE A 182 -9.46 -1.39 0.58
C ILE A 182 -10.82 -2.04 0.29
N GLU A 183 -11.15 -2.22 -0.99
CA GLU A 183 -12.41 -2.83 -1.40
C GLU A 183 -12.51 -4.28 -0.93
N SER A 184 -11.45 -5.08 -1.09
CA SER A 184 -11.40 -6.47 -0.62
C SER A 184 -11.58 -6.57 0.91
N ALA A 185 -10.91 -5.70 1.68
CA ALA A 185 -11.04 -5.68 3.14
C ALA A 185 -12.46 -5.32 3.60
N MET A 186 -13.07 -4.31 2.97
CA MET A 186 -14.46 -3.94 3.28
C MET A 186 -15.45 -5.02 2.85
N SER A 187 -15.20 -5.72 1.75
CA SER A 187 -16.03 -6.85 1.30
C SER A 187 -15.93 -8.06 2.21
N ALA A 188 -14.72 -8.40 2.66
CA ALA A 188 -14.52 -9.45 3.65
C ALA A 188 -15.26 -9.14 4.96
N TYR A 189 -15.20 -7.88 5.44
CA TYR A 189 -15.98 -7.44 6.59
C TYR A 189 -17.49 -7.58 6.34
N ALA A 190 -17.99 -7.12 5.20
CA ALA A 190 -19.42 -7.19 4.87
C ALA A 190 -19.96 -8.64 4.81
N LEU A 191 -19.13 -9.59 4.34
CA LEU A 191 -19.50 -11.00 4.21
C LEU A 191 -19.37 -11.79 5.51
N THR A 192 -18.42 -11.43 6.38
CA THR A 192 -18.02 -12.27 7.51
C THR A 192 -18.17 -11.63 8.88
N GLY A 193 -18.33 -10.31 8.95
CA GLY A 193 -18.34 -9.53 10.18
C GLY A 193 -16.98 -9.39 10.88
N ILE A 194 -15.89 -9.92 10.31
CA ILE A 194 -14.55 -9.85 10.89
C ILE A 194 -13.92 -8.49 10.55
N PRO A 195 -13.56 -7.65 11.55
CA PRO A 195 -12.90 -6.37 11.30
C PRO A 195 -11.65 -6.58 10.46
N CYS A 196 -11.45 -5.77 9.42
CA CYS A 196 -10.42 -6.06 8.41
C CYS A 196 -9.62 -4.80 8.06
N TRP A 197 -8.31 -4.95 7.85
CA TRP A 197 -7.39 -3.92 7.39
C TRP A 197 -6.92 -4.22 5.97
N ALA A 198 -6.56 -3.18 5.20
CA ALA A 198 -5.96 -3.34 3.89
C ALA A 198 -4.44 -3.13 3.94
N THR A 199 -3.69 -4.10 3.41
CA THR A 199 -2.22 -4.10 3.40
C THR A 199 -1.64 -3.23 2.28
N LEU A 200 -2.44 -2.96 1.24
CA LEU A 200 -2.08 -2.22 0.03
C LEU A 200 -1.04 -2.93 -0.85
N GLY A 201 -1.16 -4.25 -0.95
CA GLY A 201 -0.41 -5.09 -1.85
C GLY A 201 -0.10 -6.46 -1.27
N ASN A 202 -0.10 -7.49 -2.11
CA ASN A 202 0.12 -8.88 -1.71
C ASN A 202 1.47 -9.08 -1.02
N GLU A 203 2.48 -8.31 -1.43
CA GLU A 203 3.81 -8.39 -0.83
C GLU A 203 3.90 -7.88 0.60
N ARG A 204 2.93 -7.06 1.00
CA ARG A 204 2.94 -6.40 2.31
C ARG A 204 2.26 -7.22 3.38
N PHE A 205 1.70 -8.39 3.05
CA PHE A 205 1.00 -9.22 4.02
C PHE A 205 1.86 -9.61 5.21
N GLY A 206 3.17 -9.82 5.06
CA GLY A 206 4.08 -10.14 6.16
C GLY A 206 4.76 -8.94 6.83
N LEU A 207 4.37 -7.70 6.48
CA LEU A 207 5.04 -6.49 6.98
C LEU A 207 4.19 -5.68 7.95
N VAL A 208 2.87 -5.87 7.96
CA VAL A 208 1.95 -5.03 8.75
C VAL A 208 2.08 -5.34 10.24
N THR A 209 2.24 -4.33 11.08
CA THR A 209 2.23 -4.53 12.53
C THR A 209 0.83 -4.94 13.00
N ILE A 210 0.72 -6.12 13.59
CA ILE A 210 -0.52 -6.66 14.15
C ILE A 210 -0.51 -6.47 15.67
N PRO A 211 -1.53 -5.84 16.27
CA PRO A 211 -1.62 -5.70 17.73
C PRO A 211 -1.54 -7.06 18.43
N GLU A 212 -0.83 -7.12 19.56
CA GLU A 212 -0.68 -8.34 20.36
C GLU A 212 -2.01 -8.89 20.84
N SER A 213 -3.01 -8.01 21.03
CA SER A 213 -4.38 -8.39 21.40
C SER A 213 -5.12 -9.23 20.36
N VAL A 214 -4.59 -9.35 19.13
CA VAL A 214 -5.14 -10.21 18.08
C VAL A 214 -4.64 -11.64 18.26
N THR A 215 -5.55 -12.53 18.65
CA THR A 215 -5.33 -13.97 18.82
C THR A 215 -5.91 -14.82 17.68
N GLU A 216 -6.79 -14.25 16.85
CA GLU A 216 -7.31 -14.89 15.64
C GLU A 216 -7.15 -13.93 14.45
N LEU A 217 -6.24 -14.28 13.53
CA LEU A 217 -5.92 -13.51 12.35
C LEU A 217 -6.51 -14.18 11.10
N HIS A 218 -7.29 -13.46 10.32
CA HIS A 218 -7.82 -13.94 9.05
C HIS A 218 -7.07 -13.32 7.88
N LEU A 219 -6.49 -14.15 7.01
CA LEU A 219 -5.88 -13.69 5.77
C LEU A 219 -6.91 -13.85 4.65
N PHE A 220 -7.59 -12.75 4.33
CA PHE A 220 -8.53 -12.64 3.22
C PHE A 220 -7.74 -12.33 1.95
N VAL A 221 -7.22 -13.39 1.34
CA VAL A 221 -6.41 -13.30 0.13
C VAL A 221 -7.29 -13.48 -1.10
N ASP A 222 -6.89 -12.88 -2.21
CA ASP A 222 -7.56 -13.05 -3.49
C ASP A 222 -7.27 -14.47 -4.02
N ASN A 223 -8.13 -15.01 -4.89
CA ASN A 223 -7.99 -16.39 -5.36
C ASN A 223 -7.11 -16.49 -6.60
N ASP A 224 -5.88 -15.99 -6.49
CA ASP A 224 -4.89 -15.97 -7.58
C ASP A 224 -3.47 -16.22 -7.03
N ALA A 225 -2.46 -16.17 -7.92
CA ALA A 225 -1.06 -16.35 -7.54
C ALA A 225 -0.55 -15.28 -6.56
N GLY A 226 -1.09 -14.05 -6.63
CA GLY A 226 -0.78 -12.99 -5.67
C GLY A 226 -1.31 -13.31 -4.28
N GLY A 227 -2.51 -13.89 -4.20
CA GLY A 227 -3.11 -14.37 -2.97
C GLY A 227 -2.35 -15.51 -2.30
N GLU A 228 -1.77 -16.44 -3.07
CA GLU A 228 -0.90 -17.48 -2.52
C GLU A 228 0.37 -16.90 -1.88
N LEU A 229 0.97 -15.91 -2.55
CA LEU A 229 2.13 -15.19 -2.04
C LEU A 229 1.78 -14.43 -0.75
N ALA A 230 0.63 -13.77 -0.73
CA ALA A 230 0.10 -13.07 0.45
C ALA A 230 -0.12 -14.03 1.63
N ALA A 231 -0.74 -15.20 1.38
CA ALA A 231 -0.97 -16.21 2.40
C ALA A 231 0.35 -16.74 2.98
N THR A 232 1.31 -17.08 2.11
CA THR A 232 2.64 -17.57 2.51
C THR A 232 3.36 -16.56 3.39
N ARG A 233 3.41 -15.29 2.97
CA ARG A 233 4.07 -14.21 3.72
C ARG A 233 3.38 -13.93 5.05
N GLY A 234 2.04 -13.89 5.08
CA GLY A 234 1.28 -13.65 6.30
C GLY A 234 1.42 -14.79 7.31
N LEU A 235 1.38 -16.04 6.85
CA LEU A 235 1.59 -17.21 7.72
C LEU A 235 2.99 -17.20 8.34
N ALA A 236 4.03 -16.96 7.52
CA ALA A 236 5.41 -16.93 8.00
C ALA A 236 5.67 -15.79 9.00
N ALA A 237 5.07 -14.62 8.80
CA ALA A 237 5.34 -13.45 9.63
C ALA A 237 4.60 -13.44 10.97
N TYR A 238 3.42 -14.06 11.06
CA TYR A 238 2.54 -13.88 12.21
C TYR A 238 2.27 -15.15 13.01
N ALA A 239 2.89 -16.28 12.66
CA ALA A 239 2.79 -17.50 13.43
C ALA A 239 3.54 -17.37 14.77
N TRP A 240 2.84 -17.58 15.87
CA TRP A 240 3.41 -17.71 17.21
C TRP A 240 2.42 -18.42 18.14
N ASP A 241 2.92 -18.89 19.29
CA ASP A 241 2.12 -19.59 20.29
C ASP A 241 1.03 -18.67 20.87
N GLY A 242 -0.25 -19.03 20.63
CA GLY A 242 -1.40 -18.24 21.09
C GLY A 242 -2.11 -17.43 20.01
N ARG A 243 -1.64 -17.45 18.75
CA ARG A 243 -2.37 -16.91 17.60
C ARG A 243 -2.76 -18.00 16.61
N THR A 244 -4.04 -18.03 16.26
CA THR A 244 -4.56 -18.84 15.16
C THR A 244 -4.62 -18.00 13.89
N ILE A 245 -4.24 -18.59 12.76
CA ILE A 245 -4.31 -17.92 11.45
C ILE A 245 -5.21 -18.73 10.52
N GLN A 246 -6.20 -18.07 9.91
CA GLN A 246 -7.10 -18.66 8.94
C GLN A 246 -6.95 -17.99 7.59
N VAL A 247 -6.50 -18.74 6.58
CA VAL A 247 -6.49 -18.26 5.20
C VAL A 247 -7.87 -18.50 4.58
N ARG A 248 -8.43 -17.47 3.96
CA ARG A 248 -9.74 -17.52 3.31
C ARG A 248 -9.63 -16.92 1.91
N LYS A 249 -10.27 -17.57 0.94
CA LYS A 249 -10.30 -17.16 -0.47
C LYS A 249 -11.74 -17.04 -0.98
N PRO A 250 -12.00 -16.18 -1.98
CA PRO A 250 -13.20 -16.24 -2.80
C PRO A 250 -13.44 -17.63 -3.38
N ARG A 251 -14.71 -17.96 -3.70
CA ARG A 251 -15.05 -19.30 -4.20
C ARG A 251 -14.54 -19.56 -5.61
N SER A 252 -14.57 -18.54 -6.46
CA SER A 252 -14.14 -18.63 -7.85
C SER A 252 -12.65 -18.32 -7.97
N SER A 253 -11.95 -19.01 -8.87
CA SER A 253 -10.56 -18.66 -9.23
C SER A 253 -10.50 -17.29 -9.88
N ASP A 254 -9.35 -16.63 -9.76
CA ASP A 254 -9.04 -15.32 -10.37
C ASP A 254 -10.05 -14.22 -9.97
N THR A 255 -10.56 -14.28 -8.73
CA THR A 255 -11.48 -13.28 -8.19
C THR A 255 -10.96 -12.70 -6.89
N ASP A 256 -11.36 -11.44 -6.62
CA ASP A 256 -11.12 -10.77 -5.35
C ASP A 256 -12.34 -10.87 -4.42
N TRP A 257 -12.17 -10.42 -3.18
CA TRP A 257 -13.26 -10.43 -2.19
C TRP A 257 -14.44 -9.51 -2.56
N ASN A 258 -14.24 -8.48 -3.38
CA ASN A 258 -15.32 -7.63 -3.85
C ASN A 258 -16.16 -8.30 -4.93
N ASP A 259 -15.54 -9.07 -5.82
CA ASP A 259 -16.25 -9.92 -6.77
C ASP A 259 -17.13 -10.96 -6.05
N GLU A 260 -16.62 -11.59 -4.99
CA GLU A 260 -17.40 -12.52 -4.16
C GLU A 260 -18.60 -11.81 -3.49
N LEU A 261 -18.40 -10.60 -2.96
CA LEU A 261 -19.50 -9.80 -2.39
C LEU A 261 -20.58 -9.51 -3.44
N LEU A 262 -20.18 -9.05 -4.63
CA LEU A 262 -21.12 -8.75 -5.70
C LEU A 262 -21.86 -10.01 -6.20
N ALA A 263 -21.18 -11.16 -6.25
CA ALA A 263 -21.81 -12.44 -6.55
C ALA A 263 -22.79 -12.89 -5.44
N TRP A 264 -22.45 -12.67 -4.17
CA TRP A 264 -23.34 -12.95 -3.05
C TRP A 264 -24.59 -12.04 -3.06
N LEU A 265 -24.42 -10.74 -3.28
CA LEU A 265 -25.54 -9.78 -3.36
C LEU A 265 -26.51 -10.17 -4.47
N ARG A 266 -26.02 -10.46 -5.68
CA ARG A 266 -26.85 -10.91 -6.81
C ARG A 266 -27.66 -12.16 -6.49
N ARG A 267 -27.06 -13.15 -5.81
CA ARG A 267 -27.76 -14.37 -5.38
C ARG A 267 -28.86 -14.09 -4.35
N LYS A 268 -28.66 -13.08 -3.49
CA LYS A 268 -29.64 -12.70 -2.46
C LYS A 268 -30.81 -11.91 -3.04
N THR A 269 -30.60 -11.08 -4.07
CA THR A 269 -31.67 -10.33 -4.74
C THR A 269 -32.50 -11.20 -5.68
N ALA A 270 -31.95 -12.33 -6.14
CA ALA A 270 -32.65 -13.30 -7.00
C ALA A 270 -33.50 -14.32 -6.23
N ARG A 271 -33.51 -14.27 -4.90
CA ARG A 271 -34.33 -15.09 -4.01
C ARG A 271 -35.43 -14.24 -3.40
#